data_AF-A0A928DWJ1-F1
#
_entry.id   AF-A0A928DWJ1-F1
#
_cell.length_a   1.000
_cell.length_b   1.000
_cell.length_c   1.000
_cell.angle_alpha   90.00
_cell.angle_beta   90.00
_cell.angle_gamma   90.00
#
_symmetry.space_group_name_H-M   'P 1'
#
loop_
_entity.id
_entity.type
_entity.pdbx_description
1 polymer ?
#
loop_
_entity_poly.entity_id
_entity_poly.type
_entity_poly.pdbx_seq_one_letter_code
_entity_poly.pdbx_strand_id
1 'polypeptide(L)' 'MADVSKLDSLFYPKSIAVIGASTKPKTCGNDILKNLLDTFKGGPVYPINPKAPEVLGVKAYASIKDVPGDV' A
#
# COMPACT_ATOMS: atom_id res chain seq x y z
N MET A 1 14.34 27.15 7.09
CA MET A 1 12.98 26.60 6.90
C MET A 1 13.13 25.44 5.95
N ALA A 2 12.78 24.21 6.35
CA ALA A 2 12.91 23.05 5.46
C ALA A 2 11.92 23.20 4.29
N ASP A 3 12.38 22.92 3.08
CA ASP A 3 11.54 22.94 1.88
C ASP A 3 10.64 21.69 1.86
N VAL A 4 9.42 21.84 2.38
CA VAL A 4 8.45 20.75 2.55
C VAL A 4 7.85 20.31 1.21
N SER A 5 8.00 21.10 0.14
CA SER A 5 7.47 20.76 -1.19
C SER A 5 8.04 19.47 -1.77
N LYS A 6 9.22 19.04 -1.30
CA LYS A 6 9.83 17.76 -1.69
C LYS A 6 9.26 16.53 -0.99
N LEU A 7 8.32 16.70 -0.06
CA LEU A 7 7.69 15.61 0.72
C LEU A 7 6.24 15.36 0.32
N ASP A 8 5.77 15.97 -0.77
CA ASP A 8 4.40 15.79 -1.25
C ASP A 8 4.03 14.33 -1.47
N SER A 9 4.96 13.50 -1.96
CA SER A 9 4.72 12.06 -2.14
C SER A 9 4.53 11.30 -0.82
N LEU A 10 5.02 11.85 0.30
CA LEU A 10 4.86 11.24 1.63
C LEU A 10 3.53 11.61 2.27
N PHE A 11 3.12 12.87 2.15
CA PHE A 11 1.91 13.39 2.81
C PHE A 11 0.66 13.36 1.91
N TYR A 12 0.84 13.44 0.60
CA TYR A 12 -0.20 13.46 -0.42
C TYR A 12 0.10 12.48 -1.58
N PRO A 13 0.35 11.19 -1.30
CA PRO A 13 0.61 10.21 -2.35
C PRO A 13 -0.60 10.04 -3.28
N LYS A 14 -0.32 9.76 -4.56
CA LYS A 14 -1.34 9.38 -5.56
C LYS A 14 -1.68 7.88 -5.52
N SER A 15 -0.82 7.09 -4.91
CA SER A 15 -0.92 5.63 -4.79
C SER A 15 0.00 5.18 -3.66
N ILE A 16 -0.29 4.03 -3.04
CA ILE A 16 0.52 3.48 -1.95
C ILE A 16 0.70 1.98 -2.16
N ALA A 17 1.93 1.48 -2.02
CA ALA A 17 2.20 0.05 -1.92
C ALA A 17 2.50 -0.37 -0.47
N VAL A 18 1.87 -1.44 -0.02
CA VAL A 18 2.09 -2.01 1.32
C VAL A 18 2.96 -3.25 1.19
N ILE A 19 4.27 -3.08 1.33
CA ILE A 19 5.22 -4.19 1.34
C ILE A 19 5.14 -4.95 2.66
N GLY A 20 4.88 -6.26 2.58
CA GLY A 20 4.60 -7.08 3.75
C GLY A 20 3.13 -7.10 4.15
N ALA A 21 2.22 -6.69 3.26
CA ALA A 21 0.80 -6.94 3.41
C ALA A 21 0.55 -8.44 3.66
N SER A 22 -0.39 -8.77 4.55
CA SER A 22 -0.55 -10.13 5.06
C SER A 22 -2.02 -10.50 5.14
N THR A 23 -2.35 -11.75 4.81
CA THR A 23 -3.70 -12.32 4.98
C THR A 23 -4.01 -12.66 6.44
N LYS A 24 -3.00 -12.67 7.32
CA LYS A 24 -3.16 -12.97 8.75
C LYS A 24 -3.62 -11.71 9.49
N PRO A 25 -4.78 -11.74 10.17
CA PRO A 25 -5.22 -10.64 11.02
C PRO A 25 -4.20 -10.29 12.11
N LYS A 26 -4.19 -9.04 12.59
CA LYS A 26 -3.35 -8.55 13.69
C LYS A 26 -1.85 -8.60 13.40
N THR A 27 -1.47 -8.56 12.13
CA THR A 27 -0.09 -8.34 11.70
C THR A 27 0.03 -6.89 11.24
N CYS A 28 1.18 -6.24 11.45
CA CYS A 28 1.36 -4.84 11.09
C CYS A 28 0.98 -4.57 9.63
N GLY A 29 1.39 -5.43 8.69
CA GLY A 29 1.05 -5.27 7.27
C GLY A 29 -0.43 -5.48 6.96
N ASN A 30 -1.14 -6.33 7.70
CA ASN A 30 -2.59 -6.48 7.56
C ASN A 30 -3.32 -5.23 8.10
N ASP A 31 -2.92 -4.77 9.29
CA ASP A 31 -3.57 -3.63 9.95
C ASP A 31 -3.31 -2.32 9.19
N ILE A 32 -2.09 -2.10 8.69
CA ILE A 32 -1.75 -0.94 7.84
C ILE A 32 -2.57 -0.96 6.56
N LEU A 33 -2.62 -2.11 5.86
CA LEU A 33 -3.42 -2.21 4.63
C LEU A 33 -4.90 -1.94 4.90
N LYS A 34 -5.47 -2.55 5.94
CA LYS A 34 -6.87 -2.34 6.32
C LYS A 34 -7.16 -0.85 6.56
N ASN A 35 -6.34 -0.19 7.37
CA ASN A 35 -6.50 1.24 7.66
C ASN A 35 -6.42 2.09 6.39
N LEU A 36 -5.50 1.78 5.48
CA LEU A 36 -5.38 2.49 4.20
C LEU A 36 -6.60 2.26 3.30
N LEU A 37 -7.09 1.03 3.17
CA LEU A 37 -8.30 0.75 2.38
C LEU A 37 -9.53 1.50 2.93
N ASP A 38 -9.64 1.60 4.26
CA ASP A 38 -10.74 2.30 4.90
C ASP A 38 -10.63 3.82 4.72
N THR A 39 -9.42 4.39 4.88
CA THR A 39 -9.22 5.84 5.05
C THR A 39 -8.59 6.58 3.87
N PHE A 40 -7.68 5.96 3.12
CA PHE A 40 -6.98 6.62 2.02
C PHE A 40 -7.89 6.74 0.79
N LYS A 41 -8.00 7.95 0.24
CA LYS A 41 -8.81 8.26 -0.95
C LYS A 41 -8.00 8.90 -2.08
N GLY A 42 -6.67 8.98 -1.95
CA GLY A 42 -5.79 9.61 -2.94
C GLY A 42 -5.56 8.78 -4.21
N GLY A 43 -5.91 7.50 -4.18
CA GLY A 43 -5.83 6.59 -5.32
C GLY A 43 -5.70 5.12 -4.90
N PRO A 44 -5.13 4.26 -5.76
CA PRO A 44 -5.05 2.83 -5.51
C PRO A 44 -4.06 2.48 -4.39
N VAL A 45 -4.40 1.43 -3.64
CA VAL A 45 -3.53 0.80 -2.65
C VAL A 45 -3.17 -0.60 -3.14
N TYR A 46 -1.87 -0.90 -3.21
CA TYR A 46 -1.34 -2.15 -3.76
C TYR A 46 -0.71 -3.01 -2.65
N PRO A 47 -1.36 -4.11 -2.24
CA PRO A 47 -0.76 -5.08 -1.34
C PRO A 47 0.40 -5.81 -2.04
N ILE A 48 1.56 -5.91 -1.39
CA ILE A 48 2.68 -6.73 -1.88
C ILE A 48 2.89 -7.90 -0.92
N ASN A 49 2.65 -9.10 -1.43
CA ASN A 49 2.80 -10.38 -0.74
C ASN A 49 3.29 -11.46 -1.72
N PRO A 50 4.48 -12.06 -1.51
CA PRO A 50 5.02 -13.07 -2.42
C PRO A 50 4.20 -14.36 -2.57
N LYS A 51 3.27 -14.63 -1.66
CA LYS A 51 2.58 -15.92 -1.53
C LYS A 51 1.07 -15.83 -1.75
N ALA A 52 0.47 -14.72 -1.36
CA ALA A 52 -0.98 -14.54 -1.43
C ALA A 52 -1.36 -13.79 -2.71
N PRO A 53 -2.29 -14.30 -3.52
CA PRO A 53 -2.80 -13.59 -4.70
C PRO A 53 -3.75 -12.43 -4.34
N GLU A 54 -4.26 -12.41 -3.11
CA GLU A 54 -5.13 -11.37 -2.57
C GLU A 54 -4.91 -11.15 -1.07
N VAL A 55 -5.14 -9.92 -0.60
CA VAL A 55 -5.18 -9.56 0.82
C VAL A 55 -6.36 -8.63 1.06
N LEU A 56 -7.25 -8.97 2.00
CA LEU A 56 -8.47 -8.20 2.31
C LEU A 56 -9.37 -7.96 1.07
N GLY A 57 -9.44 -8.94 0.16
CA GLY A 57 -10.23 -8.84 -1.09
C GLY A 57 -9.62 -7.95 -2.17
N VAL A 58 -8.41 -7.44 -1.96
CA VAL A 58 -7.66 -6.66 -2.94
C VAL A 58 -6.57 -7.52 -3.56
N LYS A 59 -6.43 -7.46 -4.89
CA LYS A 59 -5.37 -8.17 -5.62
C LYS A 59 -4.00 -7.80 -5.06
N ALA A 60 -3.23 -8.82 -4.70
CA ALA A 60 -1.87 -8.67 -4.21
C ALA A 60 -0.85 -9.05 -5.29
N TYR A 61 0.32 -8.42 -5.22
CA TYR A 61 1.42 -8.65 -6.15
C TYR A 61 2.59 -9.32 -5.43
N ALA A 62 3.32 -10.19 -6.12
CA ALA A 62 4.44 -10.91 -5.52
C ALA A 62 5.63 -9.99 -5.24
N SER A 63 5.85 -9.01 -6.12
CA SER A 63 6.87 -7.98 -6.03
C SER A 63 6.28 -6.60 -6.33
N ILE A 64 6.92 -5.56 -5.78
CA ILE A 64 6.61 -4.16 -6.11
C ILE A 64 6.76 -3.89 -7.61
N LYS A 65 7.66 -4.62 -8.29
CA LYS A 65 7.90 -4.48 -9.73
C LYS A 65 6.76 -5.00 -10.59
N ASP A 66 5.85 -5.79 -10.02
CA ASP A 66 4.72 -6.37 -10.74
C ASP A 66 3.49 -5.44 -10.71
N VAL A 67 3.56 -4.32 -9.97
CA VAL A 67 2.50 -3.33 -9.86
C VAL A 67 2.38 -2.57 -11.19
N PRO A 68 1.17 -2.44 -11.77
CA PRO A 68 0.99 -1.85 -13.11
C PRO A 68 1.06 -0.32 -13.15
N GLY A 69 1.15 0.36 -12.01
CA GLY A 69 1.16 1.82 -11.91
C GLY A 69 2.35 2.33 -11.10
N ASP A 70 2.59 3.63 -11.18
CA ASP A 70 3.61 4.30 -10.38
C ASP A 70 3.25 4.25 -8.90
N VAL A 71 4.25 4.00 -8.05
CA VAL A 71 4.11 3.91 -6.59
C VAL A 71 5.41 4.29 -5.90
#